data_AF-A0A1F5YFA1-F1
#
_entry.id   AF-A0A1F5YFA1-F1
#
_cell.length_a   1.000
_cell.length_b   1.000
_cell.length_c   1.000
_cell.angle_alpha   90.00
_cell.angle_beta   90.00
_cell.angle_gamma   90.00
#
_symmetry.space_group_name_H-M   'P 1'
#
loop_
_entity.id
_entity.type
_entity.pdbx_description
1 polymer ?
#
loop_
_entity_poly.entity_id
_entity_poly.type
_entity_poly.pdbx_seq_one_letter_code
_entity_poly.pdbx_strand_id
1 'polypeptide(L)'
;MQLAQVNIIQDYPPGRIADFQTLGGLISSFLPKILIVAGIIFFILTVAAGVAVISGAGSGNPQNQEKARSFLTYSVIGLVIIFASYWIVQLISFITFGSLKNLVGQ
;
A
#
# COMPACT_ATOMS: atom_id res chain seq x y z
N MET A 1 10.85 18.04 42.55
CA MET A 1 9.95 17.54 41.49
C MET A 1 10.59 17.87 40.16
N GLN A 2 11.27 16.91 39.52
CA GLN A 2 11.80 17.09 38.17
C GLN A 2 10.62 17.00 37.21
N LEU A 3 10.41 18.05 36.44
CA LEU A 3 9.46 18.06 35.34
C LEU A 3 9.96 17.03 34.34
N ALA A 4 9.39 15.82 34.37
CA ALA A 4 9.59 14.83 33.32
C ALA A 4 9.10 15.49 32.02
N GLN A 5 10.03 15.94 31.18
CA GLN A 5 9.72 16.45 29.86
C GLN A 5 9.14 15.29 29.06
N VAL A 6 7.81 15.24 28.97
CA VAL A 6 7.13 14.36 28.03
C VAL A 6 7.47 14.89 26.64
N ASN A 7 8.32 14.15 25.93
CA ASN A 7 8.76 14.51 24.59
C ASN A 7 7.65 14.12 23.60
N ILE A 8 6.61 14.95 23.53
CA ILE A 8 5.36 14.70 22.76
C ILE A 8 5.64 14.45 21.27
N ILE A 9 6.80 14.92 20.78
CA ILE A 9 7.30 14.72 19.42
C ILE A 9 7.59 13.23 19.12
N GLN A 10 7.97 12.43 20.12
CA GLN A 10 8.29 11.01 19.91
C GLN A 10 7.06 10.10 19.91
N ASP A 11 6.01 10.45 20.65
CA ASP A 11 4.81 9.63 20.83
C ASP A 11 3.71 9.87 19.78
N TYR A 12 3.82 10.92 18.96
CA TYR A 12 2.86 11.21 17.88
C TYR A 12 3.45 10.86 16.49
N PRO A 13 2.97 9.80 15.81
CA PRO A 13 3.43 9.40 14.48
C PRO A 13 3.36 10.51 13.40
N PRO A 14 2.31 11.37 13.33
CA PRO A 14 2.28 12.47 12.35
C PRO A 14 3.12 13.69 12.76
N GLY A 15 3.68 13.71 13.98
CA GLY A 15 4.48 14.82 14.53
C GLY A 15 5.96 14.52 14.70
N ARG A 16 6.43 13.30 14.37
CA ARG A 16 7.86 12.99 14.38
C ARG A 16 8.55 13.85 13.32
N ILE A 17 9.35 14.82 13.79
CA ILE A 17 10.41 15.45 13.00
C ILE A 17 11.14 14.34 12.26
N ALA A 18 11.25 14.48 10.93
CA ALA A 18 11.84 13.47 10.07
C ALA A 18 13.19 13.04 10.64
N ASP A 19 13.22 11.84 11.22
CA ASP A 19 14.40 11.32 11.88
C ASP A 19 15.31 10.75 10.80
N PHE A 20 16.10 11.64 10.20
CA PHE A 20 17.08 11.28 9.18
C PHE A 20 18.32 10.58 9.78
N GLN A 21 18.38 10.43 11.11
CA GLN A 21 19.53 9.78 11.76
C GLN A 21 19.48 8.26 11.65
N THR A 22 18.29 7.70 11.39
CA THR A 22 18.12 6.25 11.22
C THR A 22 17.59 5.91 9.83
N LEU A 23 18.03 4.77 9.29
CA LEU A 23 17.50 4.22 8.03
C LEU A 23 15.97 4.06 8.08
N GLY A 24 15.44 3.64 9.23
CA GLY A 24 14.00 3.50 9.44
C GLY A 24 13.23 4.83 9.41
N GLY A 25 13.77 5.88 10.01
CA GLY A 25 13.16 7.21 10.01
C GLY A 25 13.21 7.89 8.63
N LEU A 26 14.30 7.69 7.88
CA LEU A 26 14.40 8.12 6.48
C LEU A 26 13.31 7.47 5.62
N ILE A 27 13.18 6.14 5.68
CA ILE A 27 12.16 5.39 4.93
C ILE A 27 10.76 5.83 5.34
N SER A 28 10.47 5.93 6.63
CA SER A 28 9.14 6.29 7.14
C SER A 28 8.68 7.69 6.74
N SER A 29 9.61 8.62 6.47
CA SER A 29 9.31 9.98 6.00
C SER A 29 8.94 10.03 4.51
N PHE A 30 9.59 9.21 3.69
CA PHE A 30 9.35 9.16 2.25
C PHE A 30 8.25 8.18 1.85
N LEU A 31 8.10 7.08 2.60
CA LEU A 31 7.15 6.02 2.32
C LEU A 31 5.70 6.51 2.10
N PRO A 32 5.08 7.32 2.99
CA PRO A 32 3.72 7.80 2.75
C PRO A 32 3.59 8.68 1.51
N LYS A 33 4.61 9.49 1.19
CA LYS A 33 4.61 10.34 -0.01
C LYS A 33 4.70 9.49 -1.27
N ILE A 34 5.58 8.49 -1.27
CA ILE A 34 5.73 7.53 -2.38
C ILE A 34 4.44 6.73 -2.56
N LEU A 35 3.80 6.28 -1.47
CA LEU A 35 2.54 5.53 -1.53
C LEU A 35 1.40 6.36 -2.13
N ILE A 36 1.30 7.65 -1.83
CA ILE A 36 0.30 8.55 -2.46
C ILE A 36 0.56 8.66 -3.97
N VAL A 37 1.80 8.94 -4.37
CA VAL A 37 2.17 9.04 -5.79
C VAL A 37 1.94 7.71 -6.52
N ALA A 38 2.34 6.60 -5.90
CA ALA A 38 2.13 5.26 -6.42
C ALA A 38 0.63 4.94 -6.56
N GLY A 39 -0.20 5.35 -5.60
CA GLY A 39 -1.66 5.20 -5.67
C GLY A 39 -2.27 5.94 -6.85
N ILE A 40 -1.83 7.17 -7.13
CA ILE A 40 -2.30 7.96 -8.29
C ILE A 40 -1.88 7.30 -9.61
N ILE A 41 -0.61 6.91 -9.73
CA ILE A 41 -0.09 6.24 -10.92
C ILE A 41 -0.82 4.91 -11.13
N PHE A 42 -1.00 4.13 -10.07
CA PHE A 42 -1.73 2.87 -10.09
C PHE A 42 -3.17 3.05 -10.56
N PHE A 43 -3.84 4.11 -10.11
CA PHE A 43 -5.20 4.43 -10.53
C PHE A 43 -5.27 4.72 -12.03
N ILE A 44 -4.38 5.57 -12.56
CA ILE A 44 -4.33 5.91 -13.98
C ILE A 44 -4.04 4.67 -14.84
N LEU A 45 -3.06 3.86 -14.44
CA LEU A 45 -2.71 2.62 -15.15
C LEU A 45 -3.87 1.61 -15.14
N THR A 46 -4.59 1.48 -14.03
CA THR A 46 -5.75 0.59 -13.92
C THR A 46 -6.88 1.02 -14.86
N VAL A 47 -7.16 2.32 -14.94
CA VAL A 47 -8.18 2.85 -15.86
C VAL A 47 -7.77 2.63 -17.32
N ALA A 48 -6.52 2.94 -17.68
CA ALA A 48 -6.00 2.73 -19.03
C ALA A 48 -5.99 1.24 -19.42
N ALA A 49 -5.62 0.36 -18.49
CA ALA A 49 -5.68 -1.08 -18.64
C ALA A 49 -7.12 -1.56 -18.92
N GLY A 50 -8.10 -1.09 -18.15
CA GLY A 50 -9.50 -1.44 -18.34
C GLY A 50 -10.03 -1.04 -19.71
N VAL A 51 -9.69 0.17 -20.19
CA VAL A 51 -10.08 0.64 -21.53
C VAL A 51 -9.43 -0.20 -22.64
N ALA A 52 -8.17 -0.60 -22.47
CA ALA A 52 -7.45 -1.45 -23.43
C ALA A 52 -8.07 -2.85 -23.59
N VAL A 53 -8.66 -3.40 -22.51
CA VAL A 53 -9.41 -4.68 -22.59
C VAL A 53 -10.64 -4.55 -23.45
N ILE A 54 -11.42 -3.49 -23.18
CA ILE A 54 -12.71 -3.27 -23.82
C ILE A 54 -12.50 -3.02 -25.33
N SER A 55 -11.49 -2.22 -25.69
CA SER A 55 -11.17 -1.96 -27.10
C SER A 55 -10.60 -3.18 -27.82
N GLY A 56 -9.80 -4.02 -27.15
CA GLY A 56 -9.27 -5.26 -27.71
C GLY A 56 -10.36 -6.30 -27.99
N ALA A 57 -11.37 -6.40 -27.12
CA ALA A 57 -12.44 -7.39 -27.21
C ALA A 57 -13.38 -7.21 -28.43
N GLY A 58 -13.55 -5.98 -28.94
CA GLY A 58 -14.48 -5.69 -30.05
C GLY A 58 -13.96 -5.99 -31.46
N SER A 59 -12.68 -6.32 -31.62
CA SER A 59 -12.00 -6.32 -32.92
C SER A 59 -12.13 -7.60 -33.76
N GLY A 60 -12.87 -8.63 -33.29
CA GLY A 60 -13.20 -9.85 -34.06
C GLY A 60 -12.01 -10.76 -34.44
N ASN A 61 -10.78 -10.31 -34.27
CA ASN A 61 -9.58 -11.08 -34.58
C ASN A 61 -9.36 -12.16 -33.50
N PRO A 62 -9.20 -13.45 -33.86
CA PRO A 62 -8.97 -14.53 -32.89
C PRO A 62 -7.73 -14.28 -32.00
N GLN A 63 -6.72 -13.61 -32.54
CA GLN A 63 -5.53 -13.18 -31.80
C GLN A 63 -5.84 -12.15 -30.69
N ASN A 64 -6.84 -11.30 -30.91
CA ASN A 64 -7.28 -10.30 -29.95
C ASN A 64 -8.20 -10.90 -28.87
N GLN A 65 -8.95 -11.96 -29.20
CA GLN A 65 -9.70 -12.73 -28.20
C GLN A 65 -8.77 -13.49 -27.25
N GLU A 66 -7.68 -14.07 -27.75
CA GLU A 66 -6.69 -14.75 -26.93
C GLU A 66 -5.91 -13.77 -26.03
N LYS A 67 -5.58 -12.59 -26.56
CA LYS A 67 -5.06 -11.47 -25.77
C LYS A 67 -6.05 -11.00 -24.70
N ALA A 68 -7.33 -10.89 -25.02
CA ALA A 68 -8.35 -10.47 -24.04
C ALA A 68 -8.48 -11.47 -22.88
N ARG A 69 -8.45 -12.78 -23.15
CA ARG A 69 -8.44 -13.82 -22.10
C ARG A 69 -7.20 -13.74 -21.22
N SER A 70 -6.04 -13.57 -21.84
CA SER A 70 -4.77 -13.40 -21.13
C SER A 70 -4.81 -12.15 -20.25
N PHE A 71 -5.30 -11.03 -20.79
CA PHE A 71 -5.42 -9.77 -20.06
C PHE A 71 -6.39 -9.87 -18.88
N LEU A 72 -7.54 -10.55 -19.06
CA LEU A 72 -8.49 -10.79 -17.99
C LEU A 72 -7.83 -11.57 -16.84
N THR A 73 -7.07 -12.62 -17.20
CA THR A 73 -6.32 -13.45 -16.25
C THR A 73 -5.28 -12.63 -15.49
N TYR A 74 -4.48 -11.81 -16.20
CA TYR A 74 -3.49 -10.93 -15.57
C TYR A 74 -4.13 -9.85 -14.69
N SER A 75 -5.30 -9.34 -15.06
CA SER A 75 -6.04 -8.34 -14.27
C SER A 75 -6.55 -8.94 -12.96
N VAL A 76 -7.11 -10.15 -13.01
CA VAL A 76 -7.56 -10.88 -11.81
C VAL A 76 -6.37 -11.20 -10.91
N ILE A 77 -5.25 -11.66 -11.47
CA ILE A 77 -4.02 -11.94 -10.70
C ILE A 77 -3.49 -10.66 -10.05
N GLY A 78 -3.42 -9.55 -10.78
CA GLY A 78 -2.99 -8.26 -10.25
C GLY A 78 -3.85 -7.78 -9.08
N LEU A 79 -5.17 -7.93 -9.19
CA LEU A 79 -6.12 -7.61 -8.12
C LEU A 79 -5.86 -8.47 -6.87
N VAL A 80 -5.69 -9.78 -7.06
CA VAL A 80 -5.44 -10.73 -5.96
C VAL A 80 -4.13 -10.42 -5.24
N ILE A 81 -3.07 -10.03 -5.95
CA ILE A 81 -1.77 -9.69 -5.36
C ILE A 81 -1.88 -8.47 -4.43
N ILE A 82 -2.57 -7.42 -4.85
CA ILE A 82 -2.74 -6.20 -4.04
C ILE A 82 -3.58 -6.51 -2.80
N PHE A 83 -4.65 -7.29 -2.98
CA PHE A 83 -5.50 -7.72 -1.88
C PHE A 83 -4.70 -8.56 -0.87
N ALA A 84 -3.96 -9.57 -1.32
CA ALA A 84 -3.11 -10.39 -0.46
C ALA A 84 -2.03 -9.58 0.26
N SER A 85 -1.38 -8.62 -0.43
CA SER A 85 -0.36 -7.75 0.16
C SER A 85 -0.91 -6.92 1.32
N TYR A 86 -2.09 -6.32 1.15
CA TYR A 86 -2.75 -5.58 2.23
C TYR A 86 -3.06 -6.47 3.44
N TRP A 87 -3.58 -7.67 3.20
CA TRP A 87 -3.91 -8.61 4.27
C TRP A 87 -2.66 -9.05 5.05
N ILE A 88 -1.53 -9.28 4.39
CA ILE A 88 -0.27 -9.63 5.06
C ILE A 88 0.16 -8.52 6.03
N VAL A 89 0.17 -7.26 5.59
CA VAL A 89 0.52 -6.11 6.46
C VAL A 89 -0.46 -5.97 7.62
N GLN A 90 -1.75 -6.18 7.35
CA GLN A 90 -2.79 -6.12 8.37
C GLN A 90 -2.66 -7.25 9.41
N LEU A 91 -2.34 -8.46 8.97
CA LEU A 91 -2.06 -9.62 9.84
C LEU A 91 -0.86 -9.35 10.75
N ILE A 92 0.25 -8.85 10.19
CA ILE A 92 1.45 -8.48 10.96
C ILE A 92 1.13 -7.38 11.97
N SER A 93 0.39 -6.35 11.54
CA SER A 93 -0.03 -5.25 12.42
C SER A 93 -0.95 -5.75 13.53
N PHE A 94 -1.91 -6.62 13.23
CA PHE A 94 -2.82 -7.19 14.21
C PHE A 94 -2.08 -8.03 15.26
N ILE A 95 -1.15 -8.89 14.84
CA ILE A 95 -0.38 -9.73 15.78
C ILE A 95 0.55 -8.85 16.65
N THR A 96 1.22 -7.86 16.06
CA THR A 96 2.17 -6.99 16.76
C THR A 96 1.47 -6.00 17.68
N PHE A 97 0.50 -5.23 17.18
CA PHE A 97 -0.25 -4.25 17.98
C PHE A 97 -1.27 -4.89 18.92
N GLY A 98 -1.87 -6.03 18.54
CA GLY A 98 -2.76 -6.79 19.41
C GLY A 98 -2.04 -7.33 20.65
N SER A 99 -0.79 -7.76 20.50
CA SER A 99 0.05 -8.18 21.63
C SER A 99 0.48 -6.99 22.50
N LEU A 100 0.82 -5.84 21.91
CA LEU A 100 1.21 -4.63 22.64
C LEU A 100 0.05 -4.00 23.45
N LYS A 101 -1.16 -4.00 22.90
CA LYS A 101 -2.35 -3.42 23.56
C LYS A 101 -2.73 -4.17 24.85
N ASN A 102 -2.50 -5.48 24.91
CA ASN A 102 -2.77 -6.29 26.10
C ASN A 102 -1.69 -6.15 27.19
N LEU A 103 -0.51 -5.63 26.85
CA LEU A 103 0.64 -5.48 27.77
C LEU A 103 0.82 -4.06 28.30
N VAL A 104 0.30 -3.06 27.60
CA VAL A 104 0.31 -1.64 28.01
C VAL A 104 -1.05 -1.22 28.62
N GLY A 105 -2.01 -2.15 28.68
CA GLY A 105 -3.37 -1.98 29.20
C GLY A 105 -3.61 -2.56 30.61
N GLN A 106 -2.56 -2.66 31.44
CA GLN A 106 -2.65 -2.76 32.91
C GLN A 106 -1.67 -1.79 33.56
#